data_AF-A0A517QZX0-F1
#
_entry.id   AF-A0A517QZX0-F1
#
_cell.length_a   1.000
_cell.length_b   1.000
_cell.length_c   1.000
_cell.angle_alpha   90.00
_cell.angle_beta   90.00
_cell.angle_gamma   90.00
#
_symmetry.space_group_name_H-M   'P 1'
#
loop_
_entity.id
_entity.type
_entity.pdbx_description
1 polymer ?
#
loop_
_entity_poly.entity_id
_entity_poly.type
_entity_poly.pdbx_seq_one_letter_code
_entity_poly.pdbx_strand_id
1 'polypeptide(L)' 'MRVITCRTQEQLVIDEDIRITVLEIDEEGVHIGVTQPGNEPEYFEYVLQPQFESDFGSDIEPAFAISR' A
#
# COMPACT_ATOMS: atom_id res chain seq x y z
N MET A 1 16.51 1.51 1.47
CA MET A 1 15.05 1.48 1.41
C MET A 1 14.50 2.47 2.43
N ARG A 2 13.67 3.44 2.02
CA ARG A 2 12.97 4.36 2.93
C ARG A 2 11.48 4.12 2.78
N VAL A 3 10.77 3.96 3.90
CA VAL A 3 9.31 3.85 3.94
C VAL A 3 8.77 5.23 4.28
N ILE A 4 7.79 5.69 3.51
CA ILE A 4 7.14 6.98 3.70
C ILE A 4 5.66 6.72 3.85
N THR A 5 5.08 7.16 4.96
CA THR A 5 3.63 7.15 5.15
C THR A 5 3.05 8.32 4.37
N CYS A 6 2.04 8.05 3.55
CA CYS A 6 1.37 9.00 2.69
C CYS A 6 -0.14 8.77 2.78
N ARG A 7 -0.92 9.85 2.71
CA ARG A 7 -2.38 9.80 2.61
C ARG A 7 -2.82 9.95 1.15
N THR A 8 -4.09 9.65 0.87
CA THR A 8 -4.68 9.97 -0.44
C THR A 8 -4.56 11.47 -0.72
N GLN A 9 -4.23 11.78 -1.97
CA GLN A 9 -3.96 13.12 -2.52
C GLN A 9 -2.74 13.84 -1.90
N GLU A 10 -1.99 13.20 -1.00
CA GLU A 10 -0.68 13.71 -0.60
C GLU A 10 0.34 13.45 -1.72
N GLN A 11 1.21 14.44 -1.90
CA GLN A 11 2.23 14.42 -2.93
C GLN A 11 3.61 14.27 -2.28
N LEU A 12 4.31 13.22 -2.69
CA LEU A 12 5.72 13.02 -2.40
C LEU A 12 6.55 13.54 -3.57
N VAL A 13 7.58 14.34 -3.26
CA VAL A 13 8.54 14.84 -4.25
C VAL A 13 9.87 14.10 -4.09
N ILE A 14 10.38 13.54 -5.18
CA ILE A 14 11.67 12.84 -5.28
C ILE A 14 12.55 13.60 -6.27
N ASP A 15 13.85 13.72 -5.96
CA ASP A 15 14.87 14.34 -6.83
C ASP A 15 14.44 15.71 -7.41
N GLU A 16 13.75 16.50 -6.59
CA GLU A 16 13.27 17.87 -6.85
C GLU A 16 12.05 18.02 -7.76
N ASP A 17 11.75 17.04 -8.61
CA ASP A 17 10.77 17.23 -9.67
C ASP A 17 9.84 16.04 -9.97
N ILE A 18 10.22 14.81 -9.58
CA ILE A 18 9.36 13.64 -9.68
C ILE A 18 8.30 13.73 -8.58
N ARG A 19 7.03 13.75 -8.97
CA ARG A 19 5.89 13.81 -8.08
C ARG A 19 5.19 12.46 -8.08
N ILE A 20 5.09 11.85 -6.91
CA ILE A 20 4.29 10.66 -6.67
C ILE A 20 3.07 11.08 -5.86
N THR A 21 1.88 10.74 -6.36
CA THR A 21 0.61 11.07 -5.70
C THR A 21 -0.21 9.80 -5.51
N VAL A 22 -0.65 9.51 -4.29
CA VAL A 22 -1.64 8.45 -4.06
C VAL A 22 -3.00 9.00 -4.47
N LEU A 23 -3.55 8.55 -5.58
CA LEU A 23 -4.81 9.06 -6.12
C LEU A 23 -6.01 8.48 -5.35
N GLU A 24 -6.00 7.16 -5.19
CA GLU A 24 -7.10 6.40 -4.62
C GLU A 24 -6.57 5.11 -3.98
N ILE A 25 -7.30 4.61 -2.99
CA ILE A 25 -7.10 3.31 -2.38
C ILE A 25 -8.48 2.65 -2.36
N ASP A 26 -8.62 1.52 -3.02
CA ASP A 26 -9.87 0.78 -3.14
C ASP A 26 -9.66 -0.72 -2.87
N GLU A 27 -10.65 -1.54 -3.23
CA GLU A 27 -10.60 -2.99 -3.05
C GLU A 27 -9.64 -3.69 -4.02
N GLU A 28 -9.34 -3.06 -5.17
CA GLU A 28 -8.49 -3.62 -6.21
C GLU A 28 -7.03 -3.29 -5.97
N GLY A 29 -6.72 -2.13 -5.37
CA GLY A 29 -5.36 -1.80 -4.96
C GLY A 29 -5.13 -0.33 -4.63
N VAL A 30 -3.91 0.14 -4.96
CA VAL A 30 -3.50 1.52 -4.73
C VAL A 30 -3.20 2.17 -6.07
N HIS A 31 -3.93 3.24 -6.36
CA HIS A 31 -3.81 3.97 -7.61
C HIS A 31 -2.79 5.09 -7.41
N ILE A 32 -1.69 5.06 -8.17
CA ILE A 32 -0.58 5.99 -8.00
C ILE A 32 -0.34 6.78 -9.30
N GLY A 33 -0.34 8.10 -9.19
CA GLY A 33 0.09 8.98 -10.27
C GLY A 33 1.57 9.31 -10.15
N VAL A 34 2.33 9.19 -11.25
CA VAL A 34 3.73 9.61 -11.33
C VAL A 34 3.85 10.72 -12.37
N THR A 35 4.38 11.88 -11.96
CA THR A 35 4.60 13.00 -12.88
C THR A 35 6.06 13.41 -12.83
N GLN A 36 6.69 13.50 -14.00
CA GLN A 36 8.06 13.97 -14.17
C GLN A 36 8.07 15.11 -15.20
N PRO A 37 8.83 16.21 -14.99
CA PRO A 37 8.90 17.26 -15.98
C PRO A 37 9.47 16.77 -17.31
N GLY A 38 8.91 17.26 -18.40
CA GLY A 38 9.35 16.91 -19.74
C GLY A 38 8.77 15.59 -20.28
N ASN A 39 8.12 14.80 -19.44
CA ASN A 39 7.33 13.64 -19.85
C ASN A 39 5.83 13.96 -19.70
N GLU A 40 4.98 13.33 -20.52
CA GLU A 40 3.56 13.28 -20.22
C GLU A 40 3.37 12.56 -18.87
N PRO A 41 2.41 12.98 -18.03
CA PRO A 41 2.14 12.28 -16.78
C PRO A 41 1.76 10.83 -17.08
N GLU A 42 2.52 9.90 -16.51
CA GLU A 42 2.27 8.47 -16.65
C GLU A 42 1.51 7.98 -15.42
N TYR A 43 0.40 7.29 -15.67
CA TYR A 43 -0.40 6.64 -14.64
C TYR A 43 0.02 5.18 -14.56
N PHE A 44 0.51 4.78 -13.40
CA PHE A 44 0.87 3.40 -13.13
C PHE A 44 -0.03 2.87 -12.03
N GLU A 45 -0.84 1.88 -12.38
CA GLU A 45 -1.63 1.16 -11.40
C GLU A 45 -0.76 0.07 -10.78
N TYR A 46 -0.62 0.13 -9.45
CA TYR A 46 0.08 -0.89 -8.69
C TYR A 46 -0.89 -1.52 -7.70
N VAL A 47 -1.30 -2.75 -7.99
CA VAL A 47 -2.02 -3.56 -7.01
C VAL A 47 -1.03 -4.04 -5.95
N LEU A 48 -0.98 -3.33 -4.83
CA LEU A 48 -0.18 -3.72 -3.68
C LEU A 48 -0.93 -4.77 -2.89
N GLN A 49 -0.43 -6.01 -2.87
CA GLN A 49 -0.98 -7.02 -1.98
C GLN A 49 -0.48 -6.78 -0.55
N PRO A 50 -1.36 -6.87 0.46
CA PRO A 50 -0.94 -6.84 1.86
C PRO A 50 0.10 -7.92 2.09
N GLN A 51 1.26 -7.56 2.64
CA GLN A 51 2.18 -8.56 3.18
C GLN A 51 1.53 -9.12 4.45
N PHE A 52 0.83 -10.24 4.33
CA PHE A 52 0.50 -11.05 5.50
C PHE A 52 1.84 -11.60 6.01
N GLU A 53 2.27 -11.15 7.19
CA GLU A 53 3.26 -11.89 7.97
C GLU A 53 2.69 -13.29 8.14
N SER A 54 3.30 -14.26 7.45
CA SER A 54 3.04 -15.66 7.69
C SER A 54 3.73 -16.01 9.00
N ASP A 55 3.07 -15.67 10.12
CA ASP A 55 3.38 -16.24 11.41
C ASP A 55 3.01 -17.73 11.35
N PHE A 56 3.96 -18.53 10.88
CA PHE A 56 4.00 -19.95 11.18
C PHE A 56 4.17 -20.11 12.70
N GLY A 57 3.04 -20.20 13.39
CA GLY A 57 2.92 -20.63 14.78
C GLY A 57 1.71 -21.53 14.91
N SER A 58 1.89 -22.80 14.55
CA SER A 58 0.98 -23.90 14.90
C SER A 58 0.76 -23.97 16.42
N ASP A 59 -0.43 -24.44 16.81
CA ASP A 59 -0.87 -24.84 18.15
C ASP A 59 -1.62 -23.81 19.00
N ILE A 60 -2.92 -23.60 18.68
CA ILE A 60 -3.93 -23.33 19.72
C ILE A 60 -5.18 -24.18 19.40
N GLU A 61 -5.42 -25.21 20.21
CA GLU A 61 -6.64 -26.04 20.16
C GLU A 61 -7.91 -25.21 20.45
N PRO A 62 -9.07 -25.51 19.84
CA PRO A 62 -10.32 -24.86 20.21
C PRO A 62 -10.90 -25.53 21.47
N ALA A 63 -10.61 -24.99 22.66
CA ALA A 63 -11.30 -25.36 23.88
C ALA A 63 -12.63 -24.58 23.99
N PHE A 64 -13.69 -25.06 23.33
CA PHE A 64 -15.06 -24.70 23.71
C PHE A 64 -15.42 -25.41 25.02
N ALA A 65 -15.17 -24.76 26.15
CA ALA A 65 -15.74 -25.15 27.43
C ALA A 65 -17.21 -24.70 27.48
N ILE A 66 -18.15 -25.59 27.16
CA ILE A 66 -19.56 -25.42 27.54
C ILE A 66 -19.72 -26.06 28.93
N SER A 67 -19.85 -25.22 29.96
CA SER A 67 -20.29 -25.66 31.29
C SER A 67 -21.79 -25.96 31.28
N ARG A 68 -22.16 -27.01 32.02
CA ARG A 68 -23.52 -27.56 32.19
C ARG A 68 -24.55 -26.55 32.68
#